data_AF-A0A0F8XXA9-F1
#
_entry.id   AF-A0A0F8XXA9-F1
#
_cell.length_a   1.000
_cell.length_b   1.000
_cell.length_c   1.000
_cell.angle_alpha   90.00
_cell.angle_beta   90.00
_cell.angle_gamma   90.00
#
_symmetry.space_group_name_H-M   'P 1'
#
loop_
_entity.id
_entity.type
_entity.pdbx_description
1 polymer ?
#
loop_
_entity_poly.entity_id
_entity_poly.type
_entity_poly.pdbx_seq_one_letter_code
_entity_poly.pdbx_strand_id
1 'polypeptide(L)'
;MSEATWGGEGGSPVAVLLGGILIIFLMMVLAVSVLVSDHAVKKHGDDALAIRSCLDTKGEYQIWKSKTDLNKFFRICELEPGMFGLQVVQCLLSGACEKTAFIKGDGSWGALMKYLGRIATKFNGGLP
;
A
#
# COMPACT_ATOMS: atom_id res chain seq x y z
N MET A 1 -72.86 -13.44 -3.31
CA MET A 1 -72.22 -12.28 -3.97
C MET A 1 -71.15 -11.78 -3.03
N SER A 2 -69.89 -12.02 -3.37
CA SER A 2 -68.73 -11.63 -2.55
C SER A 2 -67.75 -10.95 -3.49
N GLU A 3 -67.58 -9.65 -3.33
CA GLU A 3 -66.67 -8.84 -4.15
C GLU A 3 -65.26 -8.92 -3.57
N ALA A 4 -64.31 -9.30 -4.42
CA ALA A 4 -62.89 -9.28 -4.12
C ALA A 4 -62.34 -7.89 -4.43
N THR A 5 -61.84 -7.19 -3.41
CA THR A 5 -61.04 -5.97 -3.60
C THR A 5 -59.56 -6.33 -3.58
N TRP A 6 -58.96 -6.42 -4.76
CA TRP A 6 -57.51 -6.48 -4.94
C TRP A 6 -56.92 -5.08 -4.70
N GLY A 7 -56.28 -4.89 -3.56
CA GLY A 7 -55.54 -3.67 -3.24
C GLY A 7 -54.23 -3.60 -4.04
N GLY A 8 -54.19 -2.71 -5.03
CA GLY A 8 -52.98 -2.41 -5.78
C GLY A 8 -52.03 -1.55 -4.95
N GLU A 9 -50.88 -2.10 -4.56
CA GLU A 9 -49.78 -1.37 -3.96
C GLU A 9 -49.07 -0.52 -5.04
N GLY A 10 -49.66 0.64 -5.35
CA GLY A 10 -49.03 1.66 -6.19
C GLY A 10 -47.91 2.36 -5.42
N GLY A 11 -46.69 1.84 -5.50
CA GLY A 11 -45.50 2.51 -4.96
C GLY A 11 -45.39 3.93 -5.53
N SER A 12 -45.22 4.92 -4.65
CA SER A 12 -45.10 6.32 -5.06
C SER A 12 -43.94 6.47 -6.07
N PRO A 13 -44.15 7.10 -7.24
CA PRO A 13 -43.11 7.24 -8.26
C PRO A 13 -41.88 8.00 -7.73
N VAL A 14 -42.07 8.83 -6.71
CA VAL A 14 -40.99 9.55 -6.01
C VAL A 14 -40.10 8.60 -5.22
N ALA A 15 -40.66 7.58 -4.58
CA ALA A 15 -39.90 6.57 -3.84
C ALA A 15 -39.07 5.68 -4.77
N VAL A 16 -39.60 5.36 -5.96
CA VAL A 16 -38.88 4.60 -6.99
C VAL A 16 -37.70 5.41 -7.55
N LEU A 17 -37.89 6.71 -7.79
CA LEU A 17 -36.83 7.60 -8.26
C LEU A 17 -35.72 7.79 -7.21
N LEU A 18 -36.09 8.04 -5.95
CA LEU A 18 -35.12 8.19 -4.86
C LEU A 18 -34.36 6.88 -4.60
N GLY A 19 -35.05 5.73 -4.63
CA GLY A 19 -34.41 4.42 -4.52
C GLY A 19 -33.43 4.15 -5.66
N GLY A 20 -33.80 4.50 -6.90
CA GLY A 20 -32.92 4.39 -8.06
C GLY A 20 -31.66 5.26 -7.95
N ILE A 21 -31.80 6.52 -7.52
CA ILE A 21 -30.66 7.43 -7.31
C ILE A 21 -29.72 6.90 -6.23
N LEU A 22 -30.26 6.38 -5.12
CA LEU A 22 -29.47 5.80 -4.04
C LEU A 22 -28.63 4.61 -4.52
N ILE A 23 -29.22 3.73 -5.32
CA ILE A 23 -28.53 2.54 -5.89
C ILE A 23 -27.42 2.97 -6.85
N ILE A 24 -27.67 3.95 -7.72
CA ILE A 24 -26.66 4.48 -8.66
C ILE A 24 -25.50 5.12 -7.89
N PHE A 25 -25.80 5.89 -6.84
CA PHE A 25 -24.78 6.49 -5.99
C PHE A 25 -23.94 5.42 -5.28
N LEU A 26 -24.58 4.39 -4.72
CA LEU A 26 -23.90 3.26 -4.09
C LEU A 26 -22.97 2.53 -5.06
N MET A 27 -23.43 2.29 -6.30
CA MET A 27 -22.64 1.67 -7.37
C MET A 27 -21.41 2.52 -7.73
N MET A 28 -21.54 3.85 -7.81
CA MET A 28 -20.40 4.73 -8.07
C MET A 28 -19.35 4.68 -6.95
N VAL A 29 -19.77 4.70 -5.68
CA VAL A 29 -18.84 4.63 -4.53
C VAL A 29 -18.04 3.31 -4.53
N LEU A 30 -18.69 2.20 -4.88
CA LEU A 30 -18.02 0.90 -4.99
C LEU A 30 -17.02 0.86 -6.16
N ALA A 31 -17.38 1.40 -7.33
CA ALA A 31 -16.50 1.44 -8.49
C ALA A 31 -15.21 2.24 -8.23
N VAL A 32 -15.30 3.37 -7.54
CA VAL A 32 -14.13 4.19 -7.18
C VAL A 32 -13.18 3.42 -6.25
N SER A 33 -13.72 2.68 -5.28
CA SER A 33 -12.91 1.90 -4.33
C SER A 33 -12.07 0.81 -5.02
N VAL A 34 -12.61 0.14 -6.04
CA VAL A 34 -11.91 -0.91 -6.80
C VAL A 34 -10.75 -0.33 -7.62
N LEU A 35 -10.98 0.79 -8.30
CA LEU A 35 -9.95 1.48 -9.11
C LEU A 35 -8.75 1.94 -8.29
N VAL A 36 -8.97 2.45 -7.07
CA VAL A 36 -7.88 2.91 -6.18
C VAL A 36 -7.06 1.74 -5.65
N SER A 37 -7.70 0.59 -5.36
CA SER A 37 -7.01 -0.60 -4.86
C SER A 37 -6.09 -1.23 -5.91
N ASP A 38 -6.54 -1.32 -7.17
CA ASP A 38 -5.79 -1.97 -8.24
C ASP A 38 -4.51 -1.19 -8.61
N HIS A 39 -4.57 0.16 -8.59
CA HIS A 39 -3.40 1.00 -8.86
C HIS A 39 -2.31 0.86 -7.79
N ALA A 40 -2.71 0.78 -6.51
CA ALA A 40 -1.77 0.64 -5.40
C ALA A 40 -1.10 -0.75 -5.39
N VAL A 41 -1.86 -1.82 -5.65
CA VAL A 41 -1.31 -3.20 -5.63
C VAL A 41 -0.44 -3.47 -6.85
N LYS A 42 -0.87 -3.08 -8.04
CA LYS A 42 -0.15 -3.41 -9.28
C LYS A 42 1.18 -2.69 -9.40
N LYS A 43 1.23 -1.40 -9.09
CA LYS A 43 2.47 -0.61 -9.20
C LYS A 43 3.43 -0.84 -8.04
N HIS A 44 2.94 -0.89 -6.80
CA HIS A 44 3.81 -1.13 -5.64
C HIS A 44 4.17 -2.60 -5.45
N GLY A 45 3.36 -3.53 -5.96
CA GLY A 45 3.65 -4.96 -5.94
C GLY A 45 4.90 -5.30 -6.75
N ASP A 46 4.98 -4.80 -7.98
CA ASP A 46 6.12 -5.04 -8.88
C ASP A 46 7.41 -4.41 -8.32
N ASP A 47 7.34 -3.16 -7.84
CA ASP A 47 8.48 -2.49 -7.17
C ASP A 47 8.95 -3.28 -5.95
N ALA A 48 8.02 -3.72 -5.10
CA ALA A 48 8.36 -4.48 -3.89
C ALA A 48 9.02 -5.83 -4.22
N LEU A 49 8.58 -6.51 -5.28
CA LEU A 49 9.19 -7.75 -5.76
C LEU A 49 10.60 -7.50 -6.32
N ALA A 50 10.79 -6.45 -7.13
CA ALA A 50 12.09 -6.08 -7.67
C ALA A 50 13.11 -5.76 -6.56
N ILE A 51 12.68 -5.03 -5.52
CA ILE A 51 13.53 -4.70 -4.36
C ILE A 51 13.91 -5.95 -3.57
N ARG A 52 12.95 -6.84 -3.30
CA ARG A 52 13.22 -8.10 -2.60
C ARG A 52 14.21 -8.95 -3.39
N SER A 53 13.96 -9.14 -4.68
CA SER A 53 14.86 -9.89 -5.56
C SER A 53 16.26 -9.28 -5.63
N CYS A 54 16.37 -7.95 -5.69
CA CYS A 54 17.64 -7.24 -5.65
C CYS A 54 18.41 -7.53 -4.36
N LEU A 55 17.75 -7.43 -3.21
CA LEU A 55 18.35 -7.70 -1.91
C LEU A 55 18.77 -9.17 -1.75
N ASP A 56 18.03 -10.10 -2.33
CA ASP A 56 18.32 -11.54 -2.24
C ASP A 56 19.44 -11.98 -3.19
N THR A 57 19.61 -11.30 -4.33
CA THR A 57 20.59 -11.66 -5.38
C THR A 57 21.88 -10.84 -5.35
N LYS A 58 21.80 -9.53 -5.17
CA LYS A 58 22.94 -8.61 -5.15
C LYS A 58 23.42 -8.30 -3.72
N GLY A 59 22.55 -8.52 -2.72
CA GLY A 59 22.79 -8.12 -1.35
C GLY A 59 22.42 -6.66 -1.07
N GLU A 60 22.67 -6.19 0.16
CA GLU A 60 22.38 -4.81 0.52
C GLU A 60 23.49 -3.86 0.05
N TYR A 61 23.09 -2.76 -0.58
CA TYR A 61 23.99 -1.64 -0.85
C TYR A 61 24.39 -0.94 0.46
N GLN A 62 23.40 -0.66 1.31
CA GLN A 62 23.59 -0.08 2.64
C GLN A 62 22.46 -0.51 3.59
N ILE A 63 22.79 -0.58 4.88
CA ILE A 63 21.82 -0.77 5.95
C ILE A 63 21.77 0.49 6.81
N TRP A 64 20.56 0.91 7.14
CA TRP A 64 20.31 2.02 8.05
C TRP A 64 19.40 1.54 9.19
N LYS A 65 19.56 2.13 10.38
CA LYS A 65 18.77 1.81 11.57
C LYS A 65 17.92 3.02 11.95
N SER A 66 16.66 2.79 12.35
CA SER A 66 15.80 3.88 12.81
C SER A 66 16.39 4.58 14.04
N LYS A 67 16.22 5.90 14.09
CA LYS A 67 16.61 6.73 15.23
C LYS A 67 15.70 6.54 16.44
N THR A 68 14.45 6.11 16.21
CA THR A 68 13.41 6.04 17.24
C THR A 68 13.03 4.61 17.61
N ASP A 69 13.19 3.66 16.68
CA ASP A 69 12.86 2.25 16.91
C ASP A 69 14.09 1.36 16.69
N LEU A 70 14.60 0.76 17.76
CA LEU A 70 15.81 -0.05 17.72
C LEU A 70 15.63 -1.40 17.00
N ASN A 71 14.41 -1.82 16.72
CA ASN A 71 14.10 -3.05 16.00
C ASN A 71 13.74 -2.80 14.53
N LYS A 72 13.86 -1.54 14.07
CA LYS A 72 13.54 -1.13 12.71
C LYS A 72 14.80 -0.81 11.91
N PHE A 73 14.97 -1.56 10.83
CA PHE A 73 16.08 -1.46 9.90
C PHE A 73 15.58 -1.13 8.50
N PHE A 74 16.46 -0.56 7.72
CA PHE A 74 16.22 -0.12 6.35
C PHE A 74 17.34 -0.69 5.49
N ARG A 75 17.00 -1.65 4.64
CA ARG A 75 17.91 -2.26 3.67
C ARG A 75 17.74 -1.54 2.34
N ILE A 76 18.85 -1.11 1.76
CA ILE A 76 18.86 -0.38 0.49
C ILE A 76 19.45 -1.31 -0.58
N CYS A 77 18.85 -1.32 -1.76
CA CYS A 77 19.41 -2.00 -2.94
C CYS A 77 19.39 -1.08 -4.15
N GLU A 78 20.42 -1.16 -4.99
CA GLU A 78 20.46 -0.49 -6.29
C GLU A 78 19.85 -1.42 -7.35
N LEU A 79 18.63 -1.08 -7.78
CA LEU A 79 17.85 -1.85 -8.73
C LEU A 79 18.52 -1.81 -10.11
N GLU A 80 18.77 -0.59 -10.57
CA GLU A 80 19.44 -0.20 -11.81
C GLU A 80 20.42 0.95 -11.48
N PRO A 81 21.43 1.21 -12.32
CA PRO A 81 22.37 2.30 -12.07
C PRO A 81 21.66 3.63 -11.77
N GLY A 82 21.78 4.13 -10.53
CA GLY A 82 21.15 5.36 -10.06
C GLY A 82 19.72 5.22 -9.53
N MET A 83 19.10 4.03 -9.58
CA MET A 83 17.76 3.77 -9.06
C MET A 83 17.81 2.88 -7.80
N PHE A 84 17.28 3.41 -6.70
CA PHE A 84 17.39 2.79 -5.38
C PHE A 84 16.03 2.40 -4.81
N GLY A 85 15.97 1.18 -4.32
CA GLY A 85 14.86 0.63 -3.57
C GLY A 85 15.15 0.55 -2.08
N LEU A 86 14.09 0.58 -1.27
CA LEU A 86 14.17 0.48 0.17
C LEU A 86 13.28 -0.65 0.68
N GLN A 87 13.83 -1.54 1.50
CA GLN A 87 13.05 -2.48 2.31
C GLN A 87 13.16 -2.08 3.78
N VAL A 88 12.02 -1.87 4.41
CA VAL A 88 11.88 -1.68 5.85
C VAL A 88 11.70 -3.06 6.48
N VAL A 89 12.51 -3.36 7.50
CA VAL A 89 12.42 -4.57 8.31
C VAL A 89 12.14 -4.14 9.74
N GLN A 90 11.01 -4.58 10.31
CA GLN A 90 10.66 -4.28 11.69
C GLN A 90 10.39 -5.58 12.44
N CYS A 91 11.27 -5.91 13.38
CA CYS A 91 11.15 -7.15 14.15
C CYS A 91 10.43 -6.91 15.48
N LEU A 92 9.44 -7.75 15.76
CA LEU A 92 8.73 -7.76 17.03
C LEU A 92 9.55 -8.51 18.08
N LEU A 93 9.23 -8.29 19.36
CA LEU A 93 9.87 -9.02 20.48
C LEU A 93 9.69 -10.55 20.39
N SER A 94 8.66 -11.00 19.66
CA SER A 94 8.42 -12.42 19.38
C SER A 94 9.38 -13.02 18.34
N GLY A 95 10.22 -12.22 17.71
CA GLY A 95 11.10 -12.63 16.61
C GLY A 95 10.46 -12.62 15.22
N ALA A 96 9.14 -12.34 15.12
CA ALA A 96 8.49 -12.14 13.83
C ALA A 96 8.89 -10.78 13.25
N CYS A 97 9.28 -10.73 11.97
CA CYS A 97 9.64 -9.47 11.30
C CYS A 97 8.68 -9.12 10.16
N GLU A 98 8.13 -7.91 10.21
CA GLU A 98 7.38 -7.32 9.11
C GLU A 98 8.35 -6.73 8.08
N LYS A 99 8.08 -6.98 6.79
CA LYS A 99 8.93 -6.51 5.68
C LYS A 99 8.11 -5.79 4.61
N THR A 100 8.36 -4.49 4.47
CA THR A 100 7.68 -3.64 3.49
C THR A 100 8.71 -3.00 2.56
N ALA A 101 8.51 -3.10 1.25
CA ALA A 101 9.47 -2.59 0.26
C ALA A 101 8.81 -1.58 -0.68
N PHE A 102 9.52 -0.50 -0.98
CA PHE A 102 9.06 0.56 -1.87
C PHE A 102 10.22 1.43 -2.38
N ILE A 103 9.95 2.17 -3.46
CA ILE A 103 10.83 3.21 -3.99
C ILE A 103 10.40 4.55 -3.40
N LYS A 104 11.36 5.38 -2.94
CA LYS A 104 11.05 6.69 -2.36
C LYS A 104 11.26 7.82 -3.37
N GLY A 105 10.23 8.63 -3.57
CA GLY A 105 10.30 9.76 -4.51
C GLY A 105 10.43 9.25 -5.94
N ASP A 106 11.45 9.72 -6.64
CA ASP A 106 11.82 9.29 -8.00
C ASP A 106 12.80 8.10 -8.01
N GLY A 107 13.14 7.55 -6.85
CA GLY A 107 14.12 6.46 -6.72
C GLY A 107 15.57 6.91 -6.77
N SER A 108 15.82 8.21 -6.89
CA SER A 108 17.19 8.75 -6.84
C SER A 108 17.81 8.56 -5.45
N TRP A 109 19.14 8.47 -5.42
CA TRP A 109 19.90 8.47 -4.17
C TRP A 109 19.56 9.68 -3.29
N GLY A 110 19.40 10.87 -3.91
CA GLY A 110 19.06 12.11 -3.22
C GLY A 110 17.71 12.06 -2.51
N ALA A 111 16.67 11.56 -3.19
CA ALA A 111 15.34 11.41 -2.59
C ALA A 111 15.34 10.41 -1.43
N LEU A 112 16.05 9.28 -1.60
CA LEU A 112 16.20 8.26 -0.57
C LEU A 112 16.94 8.79 0.66
N MET A 113 18.08 9.46 0.46
CA MET A 113 18.88 10.03 1.55
C MET A 113 18.15 11.16 2.28
N LYS A 114 17.41 12.00 1.57
CA LYS A 114 16.56 13.04 2.20
C LYS A 114 15.47 12.42 3.10
N TYR A 115 14.94 11.26 2.71
CA TYR A 115 13.99 10.52 3.53
C TYR A 115 14.68 9.89 4.75
N LEU A 116 15.74 9.10 4.54
CA LEU A 116 16.43 8.37 5.60
C LEU A 116 17.14 9.29 6.60
N GLY A 117 17.76 10.38 6.14
CA GLY A 117 18.45 11.34 7.00
C GLY A 117 17.56 11.94 8.09
N ARG A 118 16.24 11.98 7.88
CA ARG A 118 15.28 12.43 8.89
C ARG A 118 14.99 11.37 9.96
N ILE A 119 14.98 10.09 9.60
CA ILE A 119 14.39 9.03 10.44
C ILE A 119 15.37 7.93 10.88
N ALA A 120 16.56 7.88 10.27
CA ALA A 120 17.49 6.78 10.41
C ALA A 120 18.95 7.27 10.37
N THR A 121 19.86 6.42 10.82
CA THR A 121 21.32 6.60 10.71
C THR A 121 21.92 5.38 10.02
N LYS A 122 23.04 5.58 9.32
CA LYS A 122 23.78 4.48 8.70
C LYS A 122 24.22 3.47 9.77
N PHE A 123 24.08 2.19 9.48
CA PHE A 123 24.40 1.09 10.37
C PHE A 123 25.41 0.15 9.70
N ASN A 124 26.50 -0.17 10.39
CA ASN A 124 27.61 -0.98 9.86
C ASN A 124 27.59 -2.42 10.40
N GLY A 125 26.45 -2.93 10.86
CA GLY A 125 26.29 -4.29 11.34
C GLY A 125 25.32 -5.11 10.48
N GLY A 126 25.20 -6.40 10.78
CA GLY A 126 24.19 -7.28 10.18
C GLY A 126 22.79 -7.02 10.74
N LEU A 127 21.78 -7.46 10.00
CA LEU A 127 20.41 -7.52 10.53
C LEU A 127 20.35 -8.48 11.73
N PRO A 128 19.46 -8.22 12.70
CA PRO A 128 19.23 -9.14 13.81
C PRO A 128 18.65 -10.49 13.34
#